data_AF-A0A2E4T322-F1
#
_entry.id   AF-A0A2E4T322-F1
#
_cell.length_a   1.000
_cell.length_b   1.000
_cell.length_c   1.000
_cell.angle_alpha   90.00
_cell.angle_beta   90.00
_cell.angle_gamma   90.00
#
_symmetry.space_group_name_H-M   'P 1'
#
loop_
_entity.id
_entity.type
_entity.pdbx_description
1 polymer ?
#
loop_
_entity_poly.entity_id
_entity_poly.type
_entity_poly.pdbx_seq_one_letter_code
_entity_poly.pdbx_strand_id
1 'polypeptide(L)'
;MHETSMSGVSEIEQFQRWLQARLAMSENIEDPSERDRVNIQIESAIHLAIQYRQILDEQSEIVPSPFSEMPAPVRVIENADLEKSEIADSSICSNCQEPVSPDLEFCPACGKYR
;
A
#
# COMPACT_ATOMS: atom_id res chain seq x y z
N MET A 1 -10.51 -12.18 -1.33
CA MET A 1 -11.81 -12.41 -0.63
C MET A 1 -12.17 -11.09 0.02
N HIS A 2 -13.00 -10.28 -0.65
CA HIS A 2 -13.55 -9.06 -0.07
C HIS A 2 -14.76 -9.48 0.78
N GLU A 3 -14.59 -9.52 2.10
CA GLU A 3 -15.72 -9.67 3.02
C GLU A 3 -16.53 -8.37 3.03
N THR A 4 -17.55 -8.35 2.18
CA THR A 4 -18.66 -7.40 2.30
C THR A 4 -19.50 -7.81 3.52
N SER A 5 -19.17 -7.28 4.70
CA SER A 5 -20.03 -7.39 5.87
C SER A 5 -21.08 -6.28 5.84
N MET A 6 -22.23 -6.58 5.23
CA MET A 6 -23.48 -5.84 5.39
C MET A 6 -24.16 -6.29 6.69
N SER A 7 -24.10 -5.48 7.76
CA SER A 7 -25.18 -5.31 8.76
C SER A 7 -24.91 -4.26 9.85
N GLY A 8 -23.82 -3.50 9.79
CA GLY A 8 -23.56 -2.38 10.68
C GLY A 8 -23.80 -1.04 9.99
N VAL A 9 -24.42 -0.08 10.69
CA VAL A 9 -24.38 1.34 10.29
C VAL A 9 -22.90 1.72 10.20
N SER A 10 -22.44 2.31 9.08
CA SER A 10 -21.04 2.66 8.92
C SER A 10 -20.61 3.62 10.05
N GLU A 11 -19.34 3.55 10.48
CA GLU A 11 -18.85 4.40 11.58
C GLU A 11 -19.12 5.89 11.31
N ILE A 12 -19.02 6.30 10.05
CA ILE A 12 -19.32 7.66 9.60
C ILE A 12 -20.82 8.00 9.71
N GLU A 13 -21.72 7.06 9.44
CA GLU A 13 -23.15 7.25 9.65
C GLU A 13 -23.52 7.30 11.13
N GLN A 14 -22.86 6.49 11.98
CA GLN A 14 -23.03 6.57 13.43
C GLN A 14 -22.56 7.94 13.96
N PHE A 15 -21.43 8.43 13.47
CA PHE A 15 -20.91 9.75 13.80
C PHE A 15 -21.87 10.87 13.36
N GLN A 16 -22.41 10.80 12.13
CA GLN A 16 -23.40 11.75 11.64
C GLN A 16 -24.66 11.77 12.53
N ARG A 17 -25.19 10.60 12.91
CA ARG A 17 -26.35 10.50 13.81
C ARG A 17 -26.06 11.07 15.20
N TRP A 18 -24.87 10.82 15.72
CA TRP A 18 -24.43 11.41 16.99
C TRP A 18 -24.36 12.94 16.91
N LEU A 19 -23.84 13.50 15.82
CA LEU A 19 -23.82 14.95 15.60
C LEU A 19 -25.23 15.54 15.50
N GLN A 20 -26.16 14.85 14.85
CA GLN A 20 -27.57 15.29 14.78
C GLN A 20 -28.24 15.29 16.16
N ALA A 21 -27.98 14.27 16.98
CA ALA A 21 -28.45 14.25 18.38
C ALA A 21 -27.80 15.39 19.20
N ARG A 22 -26.50 15.62 19.02
CA ARG A 22 -25.76 16.72 19.65
C ARG A 22 -26.33 18.08 19.28
N LEU A 23 -26.75 18.29 18.03
CA LEU A 23 -27.42 19.51 17.57
C LEU A 23 -28.78 19.72 18.27
N ALA A 24 -29.56 18.65 18.46
CA ALA A 24 -30.80 18.77 19.23
C ALA A 24 -30.52 19.12 20.71
N MET A 25 -29.40 18.67 21.26
CA MET A 25 -29.00 18.96 22.64
C MET A 25 -28.53 20.41 22.84
N SER A 26 -27.98 21.08 21.82
CA SER A 26 -27.48 22.46 21.93
C SER A 26 -28.60 23.49 22.13
N GLU A 27 -29.86 23.14 21.85
CA GLU A 27 -31.03 23.95 22.22
C GLU A 27 -31.11 24.25 23.72
N ASN A 28 -30.50 23.42 24.57
CA ASN A 28 -30.46 23.63 26.03
C ASN A 28 -29.36 24.61 26.48
N ILE A 29 -28.56 25.16 25.57
CA ILE A 29 -27.54 26.17 25.90
C ILE A 29 -28.24 27.50 26.18
N GLU A 30 -28.04 28.03 27.40
CA GLU A 30 -28.70 29.26 27.87
C GLU A 30 -28.21 30.51 27.14
N ASP A 31 -26.88 30.66 26.94
CA ASP A 31 -26.30 31.79 26.22
C ASP A 31 -26.59 31.66 24.70
N PRO A 32 -27.37 32.58 24.11
CA PRO A 32 -27.65 32.55 22.67
C PRO A 32 -26.41 32.60 21.79
N SER A 33 -25.39 33.38 22.18
CA SER A 33 -24.16 33.52 21.41
C SER A 33 -23.35 32.23 21.41
N GLU A 34 -23.28 31.58 22.57
CA GLU A 34 -22.65 30.26 22.69
C GLU A 34 -23.41 29.20 21.90
N ARG A 35 -24.74 29.17 22.00
CA ARG A 35 -25.59 28.24 21.26
C ARG A 35 -25.37 28.37 19.77
N ASP A 36 -25.41 29.59 19.24
CA ASP A 36 -25.22 29.84 17.82
C ASP A 36 -23.83 29.40 17.35
N ARG A 37 -22.78 29.68 18.14
CA ARG A 37 -21.42 29.20 17.86
C ARG A 37 -21.36 27.68 17.80
N VAL A 38 -21.99 26.99 18.76
CA VAL A 38 -22.02 25.52 18.82
C VAL A 38 -22.81 24.93 17.67
N ASN A 39 -23.96 25.52 17.33
CA ASN A 39 -24.78 25.10 16.19
C ASN A 39 -23.99 25.15 14.88
N ILE A 40 -23.32 26.28 14.60
CA ILE A 40 -22.49 26.44 13.39
C ILE A 40 -21.39 25.37 13.31
N GLN A 41 -20.74 25.06 14.43
CA GLN A 41 -19.69 24.04 14.48
C GLN A 41 -20.24 22.63 14.19
N ILE A 42 -21.38 22.27 14.80
CA ILE A 42 -22.00 20.97 14.62
C ILE A 42 -22.53 20.83 13.19
N GLU A 43 -23.21 21.85 12.65
CA GLU A 43 -23.72 21.86 11.27
C GLU A 43 -22.60 21.74 10.24
N SER A 44 -21.48 22.46 10.46
CA SER A 44 -20.29 22.33 9.62
C SER A 44 -19.72 20.90 9.64
N ALA A 45 -19.66 20.28 10.81
CA ALA A 45 -19.20 18.90 10.96
C ALA A 45 -20.14 17.89 10.29
N ILE A 46 -21.46 18.08 10.40
CA ILE A 46 -22.46 17.25 9.70
C ILE A 46 -22.27 17.36 8.19
N HIS A 47 -22.08 18.58 7.67
CA HIS A 47 -21.87 18.81 6.25
C HIS A 47 -20.63 18.09 5.72
N LEU A 48 -19.50 18.18 6.46
CA LEU A 48 -18.26 17.49 6.11
C LEU A 48 -18.41 15.96 6.16
N ALA A 49 -19.16 15.43 7.14
CA ALA A 49 -19.41 13.98 7.22
C ALA A 49 -20.21 13.48 6.00
N ILE A 50 -21.20 14.25 5.53
CA ILE A 50 -21.96 13.93 4.31
C ILE A 50 -21.05 13.98 3.08
N GLN A 51 -20.25 15.03 2.91
CA GLN A 51 -19.32 15.14 1.80
C GLN A 51 -18.32 13.97 1.77
N TYR A 52 -17.78 13.59 2.92
CA TYR A 52 -16.86 12.46 3.01
C TYR A 52 -17.53 11.15 2.58
N ARG A 53 -18.79 10.90 2.98
CA ARG A 53 -19.56 9.74 2.51
C ARG A 53 -19.73 9.74 1.00
N GLN A 54 -20.10 10.88 0.41
CA GLN A 54 -20.23 11.03 -1.05
C GLN A 54 -18.92 10.71 -1.78
N ILE A 55 -17.79 11.21 -1.27
CA ILE A 55 -16.47 10.92 -1.82
C ILE A 55 -16.15 9.42 -1.77
N LEU A 56 -16.48 8.74 -0.67
CA LEU A 56 -16.27 7.30 -0.55
C LEU A 56 -17.15 6.51 -1.54
N ASP A 57 -18.41 6.92 -1.68
CA ASP A 57 -19.34 6.30 -2.63
C ASP A 57 -18.82 6.47 -4.07
N GLU A 58 -18.39 7.68 -4.45
CA GLU A 58 -17.80 7.98 -5.77
C GLU A 58 -16.47 7.25 -6.03
N GLN A 59 -15.58 7.18 -5.04
CA GLN A 59 -14.27 6.52 -5.20
C GLN A 59 -14.38 5.00 -5.34
N SER A 60 -15.43 4.39 -4.75
CA SER A 60 -15.66 2.95 -4.87
C SER A 60 -15.87 2.49 -6.32
N GLU A 61 -16.30 3.39 -7.21
CA GLU A 61 -16.53 3.10 -8.64
C GLU A 61 -15.39 3.57 -9.57
N ILE A 62 -14.56 4.54 -9.15
CA ILE A 62 -13.76 5.34 -10.11
C ILE A 62 -12.24 5.12 -10.03
N VAL A 63 -11.70 4.53 -8.95
CA VAL A 63 -10.23 4.37 -8.82
C VAL A 63 -9.79 2.95 -9.20
N PRO A 64 -9.32 2.71 -10.44
CA PRO A 64 -8.68 1.45 -10.78
C PRO A 64 -7.42 1.26 -9.93
N SER A 65 -7.18 0.01 -9.50
CA SER A 65 -5.97 -0.36 -8.77
C SER A 65 -4.73 0.13 -9.52
N PRO A 66 -3.78 0.82 -8.84
CA PRO A 66 -2.53 1.23 -9.47
C PRO A 66 -1.63 0.01 -9.80
N PHE A 67 -1.99 -1.17 -9.31
CA PHE A 67 -1.33 -2.42 -9.61
C PHE A 67 -2.04 -3.12 -10.76
N SER A 68 -1.33 -3.34 -11.86
CA SER A 68 -1.74 -4.23 -12.93
C SER A 68 -1.38 -5.67 -12.57
N GLU A 69 -2.35 -6.58 -12.68
CA GLU A 69 -2.07 -8.02 -12.60
C GLU A 69 -1.30 -8.43 -13.86
N MET A 70 -0.01 -8.78 -13.72
CA MET A 70 0.76 -9.31 -14.83
C MET A 70 0.48 -10.81 -14.98
N PRO A 71 0.05 -11.28 -16.18
CA PRO A 71 -0.33 -12.67 -16.38
C PRO A 71 0.85 -13.65 -16.34
N ALA A 72 2.11 -13.17 -16.37
CA ALA A 72 3.30 -14.01 -16.33
C ALA A 72 4.49 -13.29 -15.66
N PRO A 73 5.38 -14.03 -14.98
CA PRO A 73 6.61 -13.47 -14.42
C PRO A 73 7.53 -12.95 -15.53
N VAL A 74 8.13 -11.77 -15.32
CA VAL A 74 9.04 -11.10 -16.27
C VAL A 74 10.36 -11.86 -16.47
N ARG A 75 10.70 -12.77 -15.55
CA ARG A 75 11.88 -13.64 -15.67
C ARG A 75 11.42 -15.07 -15.93
N VAL A 76 11.80 -15.60 -17.08
CA VAL A 76 11.77 -17.04 -17.34
C VAL A 76 12.96 -17.62 -16.59
N ILE A 77 12.71 -18.29 -15.46
CA ILE A 77 13.71 -19.16 -14.85
C ILE A 77 13.66 -20.44 -15.67
N GLU A 78 14.39 -20.45 -16.79
CA GLU A 78 14.80 -21.70 -17.39
C GLU A 78 15.72 -22.34 -16.35
N ASN A 79 15.30 -23.46 -15.77
CA ASN A 79 16.17 -24.31 -14.97
C ASN A 79 17.25 -24.86 -15.92
N ALA A 80 18.20 -24.01 -16.30
CA ALA A 80 19.42 -24.45 -16.94
C ALA A 80 20.23 -25.11 -15.83
N ASP A 81 20.15 -26.43 -15.83
CA ASP A 81 21.02 -27.38 -15.14
C ASP A 81 22.31 -26.71 -14.67
N LEU A 82 22.33 -26.28 -13.41
CA LEU A 82 23.54 -25.92 -12.71
C LEU A 82 24.26 -27.24 -12.38
N GLU A 83 24.74 -27.93 -13.42
CA GLU A 83 25.76 -28.95 -13.23
C GLU A 83 26.97 -28.23 -12.64
N LYS A 84 27.12 -28.40 -11.33
CA LYS A 84 28.29 -28.00 -10.55
C LYS A 84 29.49 -28.69 -11.15
N SER A 85 30.09 -28.06 -12.16
CA SER A 85 31.31 -28.53 -12.80
C SER A 85 32.40 -28.47 -11.73
N GLU A 86 32.99 -29.62 -11.47
CA GLU A 86 34.08 -29.78 -10.52
C GLU A 86 35.18 -28.75 -10.84
N ILE A 87 35.37 -27.81 -9.91
CA ILE A 87 36.33 -26.72 -10.06
C ILE A 87 37.71 -27.35 -10.09
N ALA A 88 38.34 -27.40 -11.26
CA ALA A 88 39.75 -27.67 -11.36
C ALA A 88 40.48 -26.51 -10.67
N ASP A 89 41.22 -26.81 -9.59
CA ASP A 89 42.09 -25.90 -8.85
C ASP A 89 43.23 -25.36 -9.75
N SER A 90 42.89 -24.48 -10.68
CA SER A 90 43.85 -23.74 -11.48
C SER A 90 44.02 -22.36 -10.86
N SER A 91 45.19 -22.12 -10.27
CA SER A 91 45.56 -20.85 -9.65
C SER A 91 45.73 -19.71 -10.67
N ILE A 92 45.52 -19.97 -11.97
CA ILE A 92 45.78 -19.05 -13.09
C ILE A 92 44.56 -19.01 -14.01
N CYS A 93 44.11 -17.80 -14.39
CA CYS A 93 43.00 -17.61 -15.30
C CYS A 93 43.32 -18.10 -16.72
N SER A 94 42.49 -18.96 -17.31
CA SER A 94 42.67 -19.42 -18.69
C SER A 94 42.51 -18.32 -19.75
N ASN A 95 41.96 -17.16 -19.39
CA ASN A 95 41.67 -16.06 -20.32
C ASN A 95 42.77 -15.00 -20.33
N CYS A 96 43.14 -14.49 -19.16
CA CYS A 96 44.11 -13.41 -19.05
C CYS A 96 45.43 -13.83 -18.39
N GLN A 97 45.56 -15.10 -17.99
CA GLN A 97 46.77 -15.69 -17.40
C GLN A 97 47.22 -15.05 -16.07
N GLU A 98 46.37 -14.23 -15.48
CA GLU A 98 46.57 -13.64 -14.15
C GLU A 98 46.18 -14.66 -13.05
N PRO A 99 46.83 -14.64 -11.88
CA PRO A 99 46.45 -15.49 -10.76
C PRO A 99 45.03 -15.22 -10.28
N VAL A 100 44.27 -16.28 -10.00
CA VAL A 100 42.90 -16.19 -9.49
C VAL A 100 42.81 -16.85 -8.12
N SER A 101 42.19 -16.13 -7.18
CA SER A 101 41.96 -16.63 -5.82
C SER A 101 41.11 -17.90 -5.85
N PRO A 102 41.44 -18.94 -5.07
CA PRO A 102 40.62 -20.16 -4.98
C PRO A 102 39.21 -19.89 -4.42
N ASP A 103 39.04 -18.84 -3.63
CA ASP A 103 37.77 -18.48 -3.01
C ASP A 103 36.83 -17.66 -3.93
N LEU A 104 37.27 -17.38 -5.16
CA LEU A 104 36.50 -16.61 -6.14
C LEU A 104 36.12 -17.48 -7.34
N GLU A 105 34.83 -17.48 -7.67
CA GLU A 105 34.28 -18.15 -8.86
C GLU A 105 34.51 -17.35 -10.16
N PHE A 106 35.18 -16.19 -10.09
CA PHE A 106 35.49 -15.34 -11.24
C PHE A 106 36.89 -14.74 -11.14
N CYS A 107 37.47 -14.41 -12.30
CA CYS A 107 38.75 -13.73 -12.39
C CYS A 107 38.60 -12.24 -12.08
N PRO A 108 39.24 -11.69 -11.04
CA PRO A 108 39.15 -10.27 -10.71
C PRO A 108 39.81 -9.35 -11.74
N ALA A 109 40.72 -9.88 -12.56
CA ALA A 109 41.43 -9.08 -13.58
C ALA A 109 40.63 -8.88 -14.87
N CYS A 110 39.82 -9.86 -15.30
CA CYS A 110 39.09 -9.79 -16.57
C CYS A 110 37.58 -10.05 -16.46
N GLY A 111 37.07 -10.38 -15.28
CA GLY A 111 35.64 -10.61 -15.03
C GLY A 111 35.09 -11.92 -15.59
N LYS A 112 35.94 -12.79 -16.17
CA LYS A 112 35.51 -14.10 -16.67
C LYS A 112 35.31 -15.06 -15.50
N TYR A 113 34.15 -15.73 -15.48
CA TYR A 113 33.89 -16.82 -14.54
C TYR A 113 34.77 -18.02 -14.84
N ARG A 114 35.16 -18.74 -13.76
CA ARG A 114 35.91 -19.99 -13.86
C ARG A 114 35.05 -21.10 -14.44
#